data_AF-A0A7U9S733-F1
#
_entry.id   AF-A0A7U9S733-F1
#
_cell.length_a   1.000
_cell.length_b   1.000
_cell.length_c   1.000
_cell.angle_alpha   90.00
_cell.angle_beta   90.00
_cell.angle_gamma   90.00
#
_symmetry.space_group_name_H-M   'P 1'
#
loop_
_entity.id
_entity.type
_entity.pdbx_description
1 polymer ?
#
loop_
_entity_poly.entity_id
_entity_poly.type
_entity_poly.pdbx_seq_one_letter_code
_entity_poly.pdbx_strand_id
1 'polypeptide(L)' 'MLKIRLMGTRNDIKWFEKILKRQPKVVVTEFSELYRNKGTNRFYRAYVEVQKANVKEK' A
#
# COMPACT_ATOMS: atom_id res chain seq x y z
N MET A 1 3.65 -11.16 8.51
CA MET A 1 2.74 -10.42 7.60
C MET A 1 2.37 -9.12 8.28
N LEU A 2 2.45 -7.99 7.58
CA LEU A 2 2.12 -6.66 8.10
C LEU A 2 0.98 -6.06 7.28
N LYS A 3 -0.03 -5.51 7.97
CA LYS A 3 -1.13 -4.75 7.34
C LYS A 3 -0.87 -3.26 7.50
N ILE A 4 -0.86 -2.52 6.41
CA ILE A 4 -0.61 -1.08 6.37
C ILE A 4 -1.89 -0.37 5.91
N ARG A 5 -2.32 0.66 6.66
CA ARG A 5 -3.36 1.59 6.21
C ARG A 5 -2.68 2.76 5.51
N LEU A 6 -2.93 2.91 4.22
CA LEU A 6 -2.55 4.09 3.44
C LEU A 6 -3.68 5.11 3.48
N MET A 7 -3.34 6.39 3.68
CA MET A 7 -4.29 7.50 3.61
C MET A 7 -3.67 8.65 2.82
N GLY A 8 -4.46 9.24 1.92
CA GLY A 8 -3.99 10.30 1.02
C GLY A 8 -4.97 10.57 -0.11
N THR A 9 -4.54 11.33 -1.12
CA THR A 9 -5.32 11.43 -2.36
C THR A 9 -5.22 10.12 -3.15
N ARG A 10 -6.09 9.93 -4.15
CA ARG A 10 -6.01 8.75 -5.04
C ARG A 10 -4.64 8.63 -5.71
N ASN A 11 -4.02 9.76 -6.05
CA ASN A 11 -2.73 9.78 -6.74
C ASN A 11 -1.59 9.42 -5.79
N ASP A 12 -1.59 9.93 -4.56
CA ASP A 12 -0.56 9.62 -3.55
C ASP A 12 -0.57 8.12 -3.22
N ILE A 13 -1.76 7.54 -3.04
CA ILE A 13 -1.91 6.12 -2.74
C ILE A 13 -1.41 5.26 -3.91
N LYS A 14 -1.78 5.59 -5.16
CA LYS A 14 -1.28 4.89 -6.36
C LYS A 14 0.23 5.05 -6.57
N TRP A 15 0.78 6.21 -6.26
CA TRP A 15 2.21 6.46 -6.33
C TRP A 15 2.96 5.58 -5.32
N PHE A 16 2.48 5.53 -4.07
CA PHE A 16 3.11 4.73 -3.04
C PHE A 16 2.96 3.21 -3.29
N GLU A 17 1.83 2.76 -3.84
CA GLU A 17 1.66 1.39 -4.31
C GLU A 17 2.77 0.98 -5.30
N LYS A 18 3.11 1.85 -6.26
CA LYS A 18 4.20 1.60 -7.22
C LYS A 18 5.55 1.51 -6.53
N ILE A 19 5.79 2.28 -5.48
CA ILE A 19 7.02 2.20 -4.67
C ILE A 19 7.09 0.87 -3.94
N LEU A 20 6.01 0.48 -3.25
CA LEU A 20 5.93 -0.77 -2.51
C LEU A 20 6.18 -1.98 -3.40
N LYS A 21 5.59 -2.01 -4.61
CA LYS A 21 5.79 -3.09 -5.58
C LYS A 21 7.22 -3.16 -6.15
N ARG A 22 7.99 -2.07 -6.09
CA ARG A 22 9.39 -2.02 -6.56
C ARG A 22 10.40 -2.35 -5.45
N GLN A 23 10.01 -2.13 -4.19
CA GLN A 23 10.38 -2.89 -2.99
C GLN A 23 11.13 -4.23 -3.08
N PRO A 24 12.45 -4.41 -3.32
CA PRO A 24 13.02 -5.76 -3.40
C PRO A 24 12.94 -6.53 -2.08
N LYS A 25 12.86 -5.83 -0.95
CA LYS A 25 12.75 -6.43 0.39
C LYS A 25 11.29 -6.63 0.85
N VAL A 26 10.31 -6.19 0.05
CA VAL A 26 8.90 -6.15 0.44
C VAL A 26 8.04 -6.76 -0.67
N VAL A 27 7.29 -7.81 -0.34
CA VAL A 27 6.30 -8.40 -1.24
C VAL A 27 4.93 -7.88 -0.83
N VAL A 28 4.21 -7.27 -1.77
CA VAL A 28 2.81 -6.88 -1.59
C VAL A 28 1.93 -8.07 -1.96
N THR A 29 1.16 -8.60 -1.01
CA THR A 29 0.28 -9.77 -1.23
C THR A 29 -1.14 -9.37 -1.58
N GLU A 30 -1.65 -8.31 -0.95
CA GLU A 30 -3.01 -7.81 -1.19
C GLU A 30 -3.01 -6.27 -1.19
N PHE A 31 -3.83 -5.69 -2.05
CA PHE A 31 -4.11 -4.27 -2.07
C PHE A 31 -5.63 -4.06 -2.20
N SER A 32 -6.25 -3.46 -1.18
CA SER A 32 -7.69 -3.25 -1.16
C SER A 32 -8.14 -2.17 -2.15
N GLU A 33 -9.44 -2.10 -2.39
CA GLU A 33 -10.05 -0.94 -3.05
C GLU A 33 -9.84 0.37 -2.26
N LEU A 34 -10.07 1.49 -2.95
CA LEU A 34 -10.01 2.82 -2.35
C LEU A 34 -11.33 3.17 -1.66
N TYR A 35 -11.31 3.26 -0.34
CA TYR A 35 -12.45 3.71 0.44
C TYR A 35 -12.38 5.22 0.67
N ARG A 36 -13.50 5.92 0.47
CA ARG A 36 -13.57 7.35 0.78
C ARG A 36 -13.53 7.59 2.29
N ASN A 37 -12.80 8.61 2.73
CA ASN A 37 -12.87 9.04 4.13
C ASN A 37 -14.16 9.81 4.41
N LYS A 38 -14.75 9.59 5.58
CA LYS A 38 -16.01 10.25 5.96
C LYS A 38 -15.81 11.76 5.98
N GLY A 39 -16.74 12.50 5.39
CA GLY A 39 -16.71 13.97 5.37
C GLY A 39 -15.77 14.59 4.32
N THR A 40 -15.19 13.81 3.41
CA THR A 40 -14.34 14.37 2.33
C THR A 40 -14.40 13.55 1.05
N ASN A 41 -14.38 14.22 -0.10
CA ASN A 41 -14.26 13.58 -1.42
C ASN A 41 -12.81 13.53 -1.93
N ARG A 42 -11.90 14.20 -1.21
CA ARG A 42 -10.50 14.38 -1.58
C ARG A 42 -9.61 13.25 -1.07
N PHE A 43 -9.84 12.81 0.16
CA PHE A 43 -8.99 11.81 0.82
C PHE A 43 -9.63 10.44 0.86
N TYR A 44 -8.80 9.44 0.58
CA TYR A 44 -9.16 8.04 0.53
C TYR A 44 -8.27 7.25 1.48
N ARG A 45 -8.67 6.03 1.77
CA ARG A 45 -7.88 5.03 2.46
C ARG A 45 -7.82 3.74 1.65
N ALA A 46 -6.68 3.06 1.73
CA ALA A 46 -6.51 1.70 1.23
C ALA A 46 -5.78 0.87 2.29
N TYR A 47 -5.95 -0.43 2.23
CA TYR A 47 -5.26 -1.40 3.06
C TYR A 47 -4.35 -2.25 2.19
N VAL A 48 -3.13 -2.44 2.66
CA VAL A 48 -2.12 -3.21 1.96
C VAL A 48 -1.59 -4.29 2.89
N GLU A 49 -1.56 -5.52 2.43
CA GLU A 49 -0.77 -6.56 3.08
C GLU A 49 0.61 -6.65 2.45
N VAL A 50 1.62 -6.65 3.32
CA VAL A 50 3.01 -6.84 2.91
C VAL A 50 3.70 -7.92 3.73
N GLN A 51 4.69 -8.54 3.11
CA GLN A 51 5.57 -9.53 3.71
C GLN A 51 7.02 -9.17 3.42
N LYS A 52 7.93 -9.60 4.30
CA LYS A 52 9.37 -9.51 4.01
C LYS A 52 9.64 -10.46 2.84
N ALA A 53 10.33 -9.97 1.82
CA ALA A 53 10.86 -10.86 0.80
C ALA A 53 11.90 -11.79 1.46
N ASN A 54 11.83 -13.09 1.19
CA ASN A 54 12.88 -14.05 1.54
C ASN A 54 14.07 -13.80 0.61
N VAL A 55 14.72 -12.65 0.74
CA VAL A 55 15.99 -12.39 0.09
C VAL A 55 16.99 -13.21 0.87
N LYS A 56 17.35 -14.39 0.34
CA LYS A 56 18.62 -15.01 0.72
C LYS A 56 19.66 -13.92 0.48
N GLU A 57 20.27 -13.41 1.54
CA GLU A 57 21.43 -12.53 1.42
C GLU A 57 22.42 -13.28 0.54
N LYS A 58 22.65 -12.74 -0.67
CA LYS A 58 23.66 -13.26 -1.60
C LYS A 58 25.02 -12.80 -1.13
#